data_AF-A0A6C0C9F3-F1
#
_entry.id   AF-A0A6C0C9F3-F1
#
_cell.length_a   1.000
_cell.length_b   1.000
_cell.length_c   1.000
_cell.angle_alpha   90.00
_cell.angle_beta   90.00
_cell.angle_gamma   90.00
#
_symmetry.space_group_name_H-M   'P 1'
#
loop_
_entity.id
_entity.type
_entity.pdbx_description
1 polymer ?
#
loop_
_entity_poly.entity_id
_entity_poly.type
_entity_poly.pdbx_seq_one_letter_code
_entity_poly.pdbx_strand_id
1 'polypeptide(L)'
;MSKHRNLIHKLLLIDKITKQCDIQFLLKQNLVSLQFQKIILVDDLNTITHAFQYISLVTSFHHIKFNGQRYYETSNMWETHKIKKRPKYDIDHPCYGYGECELSTLIYPKGEDLIRYVLRCNYDVAEMLSQDEQPKFLKFVEQMSKYKLKNVMFVGFNNLTIKNTCGRNEDHRGSNHCNIYLPMHDKVVMTKFATLYDLAIAYYRLKSHKWDRWYELFSYAMPVRKKNDIIVNLVFDHGS
;
A
#
# COMPACT_ATOMS: atom_id res chain seq x y z
N MET A 1 13.48 20.18 44.10
CA MET A 1 13.78 18.77 43.76
C MET A 1 12.63 17.76 43.95
N SER A 2 11.52 18.08 44.63
CA SER A 2 10.45 17.07 44.91
C SER A 2 9.59 16.65 43.70
N LYS A 3 9.36 17.54 42.72
CA LYS A 3 8.55 17.23 41.52
C LYS A 3 9.11 16.07 40.67
N HIS A 4 10.44 15.91 40.62
CA HIS A 4 11.08 14.87 39.83
C HIS A 4 11.05 13.51 40.52
N ARG A 5 11.10 13.47 41.87
CA ARG A 5 10.93 12.23 42.64
C ARG A 5 9.57 11.57 42.41
N ASN A 6 8.51 12.39 42.35
CA ASN A 6 7.15 11.90 42.14
C ASN A 6 6.95 11.34 40.72
N LEU A 7 7.59 11.96 39.71
CA LEU A 7 7.60 11.47 38.34
C LEU A 7 8.39 10.15 38.18
N ILE A 8 9.58 10.07 38.76
CA ILE A 8 10.42 8.86 38.76
C ILE A 8 9.69 7.70 39.45
N HIS A 9 9.04 7.96 40.58
CA HIS A 9 8.29 6.94 41.29
C HIS A 9 7.08 6.44 40.48
N LYS A 10 6.36 7.33 39.81
CA LYS A 10 5.26 6.95 38.89
C LYS A 10 5.76 6.14 37.70
N LEU A 11 6.91 6.49 37.12
CA LEU A 11 7.51 5.73 36.02
C LEU A 11 8.00 4.34 36.45
N LEU A 12 8.58 4.22 37.66
CA LEU A 12 8.96 2.92 38.23
C LEU A 12 7.75 2.04 38.55
N LEU A 13 6.65 2.63 39.03
CA LEU A 13 5.39 1.92 39.25
C LEU A 13 4.79 1.43 37.93
N ILE A 14 4.78 2.27 36.89
CA ILE A 14 4.32 1.88 35.55
C ILE A 14 5.20 0.74 35.01
N ASP A 15 6.53 0.84 35.11
CA ASP A 15 7.45 -0.22 34.69
C ASP A 15 7.17 -1.54 35.44
N LYS A 16 7.02 -1.47 36.77
CA LYS A 16 6.74 -2.65 37.62
C LYS A 16 5.36 -3.28 37.33
N ILE A 17 4.36 -2.44 37.03
CA ILE A 17 3.01 -2.85 36.62
C ILE A 17 3.04 -3.48 35.22
N THR A 18 3.75 -2.88 34.26
CA THR A 18 3.89 -3.39 32.88
C THR A 18 4.70 -4.68 32.78
N LYS A 19 5.47 -5.04 33.82
CA LYS A 19 6.22 -6.30 33.93
C LYS A 19 5.37 -7.48 34.43
N GLN A 20 4.19 -7.23 34.99
CA GLN A 20 3.25 -8.32 35.28
C GLN A 20 2.71 -8.86 33.96
N CYS A 21 2.80 -10.18 33.75
CA CYS A 21 2.48 -10.79 32.46
C CYS A 21 1.04 -10.48 32.01
N ASP A 22 0.08 -10.48 32.93
CA ASP A 22 -1.33 -10.20 32.65
C ASP A 22 -1.57 -8.73 32.29
N ILE A 23 -0.90 -7.81 32.98
CA ILE A 23 -0.99 -6.38 32.67
C ILE A 23 -0.25 -6.06 31.37
N GLN A 24 0.90 -6.69 31.12
CA GLN A 24 1.60 -6.57 29.85
C GLN A 24 0.74 -7.06 28.69
N PHE A 25 0.02 -8.17 28.88
CA PHE A 25 -0.90 -8.72 27.90
C PHE A 25 -2.09 -7.79 27.67
N LEU A 26 -2.75 -7.31 28.73
CA LEU A 26 -3.85 -6.35 28.65
C LEU A 26 -3.41 -5.03 28.01
N LEU A 27 -2.23 -4.52 28.35
CA LEU A 27 -1.67 -3.32 27.74
C LEU A 27 -1.32 -3.55 26.28
N LYS A 28 -0.75 -4.71 25.91
CA LYS A 28 -0.52 -5.06 24.50
C LYS A 28 -1.84 -5.14 23.73
N GLN A 29 -2.87 -5.78 24.28
CA GLN A 29 -4.19 -5.84 23.65
C GLN A 29 -4.81 -4.46 23.49
N ASN A 30 -4.77 -3.63 24.54
CA ASN A 30 -5.29 -2.27 24.50
C ASN A 30 -4.48 -1.36 23.58
N LEU A 31 -3.16 -1.50 23.52
CA LEU A 31 -2.31 -0.76 22.59
C LEU A 31 -2.58 -1.18 21.14
N VAL A 32 -2.75 -2.47 20.89
CA VAL A 32 -3.13 -3.00 19.58
C VAL A 32 -4.51 -2.49 19.16
N SER A 33 -5.50 -2.45 20.07
CA SER A 33 -6.83 -1.91 19.76
C SER A 33 -6.87 -0.38 19.63
N LEU A 34 -6.01 0.33 20.36
CA LEU A 34 -5.82 1.78 20.19
C LEU A 34 -5.13 2.13 18.87
N GLN A 35 -4.20 1.28 18.41
CA GLN A 35 -3.48 1.47 17.16
C GLN A 35 -4.27 1.00 15.94
N PHE A 36 -4.98 -0.13 16.06
CA PHE A 36 -5.76 -0.76 14.99
C PHE A 36 -7.24 -0.77 15.35
N GLN A 37 -8.00 0.02 14.64
CA GLN A 37 -9.44 0.19 14.85
C GLN A 37 -10.26 -0.99 14.29
N LYS A 38 -9.66 -1.77 13.38
CA LYS A 38 -10.27 -2.97 12.81
C LYS A 38 -9.21 -4.06 12.66
N ILE A 39 -9.51 -5.24 13.22
CA ILE A 39 -8.70 -6.45 13.06
C ILE A 39 -9.55 -7.47 12.30
N ILE A 40 -8.98 -8.08 11.27
CA ILE A 40 -9.62 -9.04 10.40
C ILE A 40 -8.83 -10.34 10.47
N LEU A 41 -9.45 -11.38 11.03
CA LEU A 41 -8.94 -12.74 10.93
C LEU A 41 -9.23 -13.26 9.53
N VAL A 42 -8.18 -13.60 8.78
CA VAL A 42 -8.30 -14.12 7.42
C VAL A 42 -8.62 -15.60 7.51
N ASP A 43 -9.89 -15.93 7.63
CA ASP A 43 -10.39 -17.32 7.53
C ASP A 43 -10.94 -17.61 6.13
N ASP A 44 -11.63 -16.63 5.53
CA ASP A 44 -12.06 -16.65 4.13
C ASP A 44 -11.03 -15.93 3.25
N LEU A 45 -10.48 -16.65 2.26
CA LEU A 45 -9.51 -16.09 1.32
C LEU A 45 -10.09 -14.97 0.43
N ASN A 46 -11.40 -14.94 0.20
CA ASN A 46 -12.05 -13.84 -0.53
C ASN A 46 -11.83 -12.48 0.15
N THR A 47 -11.60 -12.48 1.46
CA THR A 47 -11.22 -11.28 2.22
C THR A 47 -9.97 -10.60 1.63
N ILE A 48 -8.99 -11.38 1.19
CA ILE A 48 -7.76 -10.86 0.58
C ILE A 48 -8.04 -10.36 -0.84
N THR A 49 -8.87 -11.08 -1.61
CA THR A 49 -9.30 -10.64 -2.94
C THR A 49 -10.02 -9.29 -2.87
N HIS A 50 -11.01 -9.18 -1.98
CA HIS A 50 -11.74 -7.94 -1.74
C HIS A 50 -10.82 -6.82 -1.23
N ALA A 51 -9.79 -7.14 -0.43
CA ALA A 51 -8.83 -6.14 0.02
C ALA A 51 -8.07 -5.51 -1.16
N PHE A 52 -7.59 -6.31 -2.12
CA PHE A 52 -6.89 -5.79 -3.30
C PHE A 52 -7.83 -5.04 -4.26
N GLN A 53 -9.05 -5.54 -4.47
CA GLN A 53 -10.09 -4.80 -5.21
C GLN A 53 -10.38 -3.44 -4.55
N TYR A 54 -10.56 -3.43 -3.23
CA TYR A 54 -10.78 -2.18 -2.51
C TYR A 54 -9.58 -1.23 -2.63
N ILE A 55 -8.35 -1.74 -2.51
CA ILE A 55 -7.12 -0.95 -2.67
C ILE A 55 -7.06 -0.30 -4.05
N SER A 56 -7.34 -1.05 -5.13
CA SER A 56 -7.29 -0.48 -6.49
C SER A 56 -8.32 0.65 -6.65
N LEU A 57 -9.49 0.53 -6.01
CA LEU A 57 -10.53 1.55 -5.98
C LEU A 57 -10.25 2.76 -5.09
N VAL A 58 -9.58 2.61 -3.95
CA VAL A 58 -9.43 3.73 -2.99
C VAL A 58 -8.06 4.37 -2.95
N THR A 59 -7.07 3.80 -3.64
CA THR A 59 -5.71 4.33 -3.63
C THR A 59 -5.29 4.81 -5.01
N SER A 60 -4.47 5.86 -5.02
CA SER A 60 -3.66 6.26 -6.17
C SER A 60 -2.21 6.49 -5.72
N PHE A 61 -1.26 6.24 -6.61
CA PHE A 61 0.13 6.55 -6.34
C PHE A 61 0.35 8.06 -6.49
N HIS A 62 0.82 8.73 -5.44
CA HIS A 62 0.96 10.18 -5.45
C HIS A 62 2.39 10.62 -5.75
N HIS A 63 3.38 10.04 -5.07
CA HIS A 63 4.80 10.25 -5.35
C HIS A 63 5.67 9.16 -4.73
N ILE A 64 6.89 9.06 -5.23
CA ILE A 64 7.98 8.35 -4.57
C ILE A 64 8.79 9.33 -3.71
N LYS A 65 9.19 8.89 -2.53
CA LYS A 65 10.28 9.50 -1.78
C LYS A 65 11.54 8.69 -1.99
N PHE A 66 12.57 9.33 -2.52
CA PHE A 66 13.87 8.75 -2.80
C PHE A 66 14.94 9.54 -2.05
N ASN A 67 15.67 8.89 -1.14
CA ASN A 67 16.68 9.53 -0.29
C ASN A 67 16.17 10.82 0.40
N GLY A 68 14.90 10.78 0.84
CA GLY A 68 14.22 11.89 1.51
C GLY A 68 13.60 12.95 0.58
N GLN A 69 13.99 12.98 -0.69
CA GLN A 69 13.45 13.88 -1.71
C GLN A 69 12.19 13.31 -2.35
N ARG A 70 11.31 14.18 -2.88
CA ARG A 70 10.01 13.78 -3.46
C ARG A 70 10.07 13.92 -4.97
N TYR A 71 9.71 12.86 -5.67
CA TYR A 71 9.66 12.84 -7.13
C TYR A 71 8.26 12.47 -7.56
N TYR A 72 7.74 13.23 -8.51
CA TYR A 72 6.36 13.13 -8.93
C TYR A 72 6.28 12.56 -10.35
N GLU A 73 5.11 12.03 -10.70
CA GLU A 73 4.76 11.70 -12.08
C GLU A 73 4.99 12.95 -12.94
N THR A 74 5.68 12.87 -14.08
CA THR A 74 5.76 14.00 -15.03
C THR A 74 4.44 14.15 -15.76
N SER A 75 4.15 15.35 -16.27
CA SER A 75 2.90 15.59 -16.97
C SER A 75 2.81 14.71 -18.21
N ASN A 76 1.73 13.96 -18.31
CA ASN A 76 1.46 13.03 -19.41
C ASN A 76 -0.05 12.90 -19.62
N MET A 77 -0.47 12.21 -20.67
CA MET A 77 -1.90 12.08 -20.99
C MET A 77 -2.70 11.22 -20.01
N TRP A 78 -2.02 10.39 -19.22
CA TRP A 78 -2.58 9.54 -18.16
C TRP A 78 -2.40 10.14 -16.76
N GLU A 79 -1.92 11.40 -16.66
CA GLU A 79 -1.58 12.06 -15.40
C GLU A 79 -2.73 11.93 -14.40
N THR A 80 -2.45 11.25 -13.29
CA THR A 80 -3.46 11.08 -12.23
C THR A 80 -3.60 12.31 -11.35
N HIS A 81 -2.57 13.13 -11.31
CA HIS A 81 -2.42 14.22 -10.35
C HIS A 81 -1.79 15.45 -10.98
N LYS A 82 -2.55 16.53 -11.08
CA LYS A 82 -2.00 17.86 -11.42
C LYS A 82 -1.08 18.36 -10.31
N ILE A 83 0.23 18.33 -10.54
CA ILE A 83 1.22 18.79 -9.57
C ILE A 83 1.36 20.31 -9.63
N LYS A 84 0.73 21.02 -8.67
CA LYS A 84 0.73 22.50 -8.64
C LYS A 84 2.10 23.13 -8.42
N LYS A 85 3.00 22.46 -7.69
CA LYS A 85 4.33 22.99 -7.35
C LYS A 85 5.33 21.84 -7.27
N ARG A 86 6.23 21.79 -8.25
CA ARG A 86 7.39 20.89 -8.22
C ARG A 86 8.61 21.54 -7.57
N PRO A 87 9.45 20.77 -6.88
CA PRO A 87 10.75 21.26 -6.44
C PRO A 87 11.69 21.44 -7.63
N LYS A 88 12.68 22.33 -7.51
CA LYS A 88 13.63 22.64 -8.60
C LYS A 88 14.44 21.43 -9.10
N TYR A 89 14.60 20.40 -8.26
CA TYR A 89 15.34 19.17 -8.59
C TYR A 89 14.48 18.13 -9.32
N ASP A 90 13.15 18.28 -9.34
CA ASP A 90 12.21 17.38 -10.00
C ASP A 90 11.54 18.16 -11.14
N ILE A 91 12.30 18.43 -12.18
CA ILE A 91 11.84 19.20 -13.33
C ILE A 91 10.75 18.41 -14.04
N ASP A 92 9.68 19.09 -14.45
CA ASP A 92 8.65 18.45 -15.26
C ASP A 92 9.17 18.28 -16.68
N HIS A 93 9.19 17.03 -17.14
CA HIS A 93 9.51 16.70 -18.51
C HIS A 93 8.25 16.04 -19.11
N PRO A 94 7.39 16.83 -19.77
CA PRO A 94 6.13 16.32 -20.27
C PRO A 94 6.37 15.21 -21.28
N CYS A 95 5.63 14.11 -21.15
CA CYS A 95 5.68 13.00 -22.09
C CYS A 95 4.27 12.67 -22.56
N TYR A 96 3.97 12.94 -23.83
CA TYR A 96 2.65 12.70 -24.43
C TYR A 96 2.67 11.57 -25.46
N GLY A 97 3.80 10.88 -25.59
CA GLY A 97 3.96 9.76 -26.53
C GLY A 97 3.30 8.47 -26.05
N TYR A 98 2.76 7.70 -26.99
CA TYR A 98 2.24 6.35 -26.74
C TYR A 98 3.31 5.25 -26.84
N GLY A 99 4.42 5.51 -27.55
CA GLY A 99 5.37 4.49 -27.99
C GLY A 99 6.63 4.39 -27.13
N GLU A 100 7.32 5.50 -26.87
CA GLU A 100 8.54 5.51 -26.05
C GLU A 100 8.54 6.75 -25.15
N CYS A 101 9.05 6.58 -23.93
CA CYS A 101 9.28 7.69 -23.02
C CYS A 101 10.61 8.36 -23.42
N GLU A 102 10.56 9.59 -23.94
CA GLU A 102 11.74 10.35 -24.38
C GLU A 102 12.60 10.88 -23.22
N LEU A 103 12.31 10.49 -21.97
CA LEU A 103 13.03 10.97 -20.79
C LEU A 103 14.43 10.35 -20.72
N SER A 104 15.44 11.17 -20.98
CA SER A 104 16.86 10.81 -20.88
C SER A 104 17.39 10.79 -19.44
N THR A 105 16.70 11.43 -18.50
CA THR A 105 17.15 11.59 -17.10
C THR A 105 16.35 10.71 -16.14
N LEU A 106 16.64 9.41 -16.16
CA LEU A 106 16.13 8.46 -15.18
C LEU A 106 17.19 8.20 -14.09
N ILE A 107 16.87 8.58 -12.86
CA ILE A 107 17.62 8.10 -11.69
C ILE A 107 17.23 6.63 -11.49
N TYR A 108 18.22 5.74 -11.54
CA TYR A 108 18.04 4.32 -11.25
C TYR A 108 18.41 4.04 -9.79
N PRO A 109 17.44 3.62 -8.95
CA PRO A 109 17.74 3.29 -7.58
C PRO A 109 18.71 2.12 -7.44
N LYS A 110 19.60 2.21 -6.47
CA LYS A 110 20.57 1.20 -6.03
C LYS A 110 20.13 0.56 -4.72
N GLY A 111 20.82 -0.50 -4.30
CA GLY A 111 20.42 -1.31 -3.14
C GLY A 111 20.40 -0.52 -1.82
N GLU A 112 21.26 0.48 -1.69
CA GLU A 112 21.37 1.36 -0.53
C GLU A 112 20.33 2.49 -0.49
N ASP A 113 19.61 2.71 -1.58
CA ASP A 113 18.70 3.86 -1.68
C ASP A 113 17.43 3.68 -0.84
N LEU A 114 17.04 4.76 -0.18
CA LEU A 114 15.85 4.79 0.65
C LEU A 114 14.63 5.17 -0.18
N ILE A 115 13.82 4.16 -0.51
CA ILE A 115 12.60 4.30 -1.31
C ILE A 115 11.36 4.17 -0.45
N ARG A 116 10.45 5.14 -0.57
CA ARG A 116 9.13 5.09 0.07
C ARG A 116 8.03 5.52 -0.89
N TYR A 117 7.06 4.64 -1.08
CA TYR A 117 5.85 4.91 -1.85
C TYR A 117 4.90 5.77 -1.02
N VAL A 118 4.39 6.85 -1.61
CA VAL A 118 3.39 7.71 -0.97
C VAL A 118 2.09 7.63 -1.76
N LEU A 119 1.06 7.15 -1.08
CA LEU A 119 -0.26 6.94 -1.66
C LEU A 119 -1.20 8.08 -1.26
N ARG A 120 -2.10 8.46 -2.17
CA ARG A 120 -3.30 9.21 -1.84
C ARG A 120 -4.46 8.23 -1.68
N CYS A 121 -5.32 8.47 -0.71
CA CYS A 121 -6.50 7.64 -0.47
C CYS A 121 -7.76 8.46 -0.72
N ASN A 122 -8.69 7.93 -1.50
CA ASN A 122 -10.05 8.44 -1.63
C ASN A 122 -11.02 7.39 -1.08
N TYR A 123 -11.66 7.69 0.05
CA TYR A 123 -12.60 6.79 0.70
C TYR A 123 -14.05 7.00 0.23
N ASP A 124 -14.28 8.01 -0.63
CA ASP A 124 -15.55 8.19 -1.30
C ASP A 124 -15.63 7.23 -2.49
N VAL A 125 -16.23 6.07 -2.23
CA VAL A 125 -16.33 4.93 -3.13
C VAL A 125 -17.68 4.82 -3.83
N ALA A 126 -18.66 5.65 -3.45
CA ALA A 126 -20.03 5.55 -3.97
C ALA A 126 -20.08 5.73 -5.49
N GLU A 127 -19.24 6.62 -6.03
CA GLU A 127 -19.12 6.87 -7.46
C GLU A 127 -18.30 5.80 -8.22
N MET A 128 -17.59 4.92 -7.50
CA MET A 128 -16.64 3.95 -8.08
C MET A 128 -17.17 2.52 -8.12
N LEU A 129 -18.30 2.25 -7.47
CA LEU A 129 -18.91 0.92 -7.44
C LEU A 129 -19.87 0.76 -8.62
N SER A 130 -19.70 -0.32 -9.38
CA SER A 130 -20.69 -0.71 -10.39
C SER A 130 -21.96 -1.26 -9.71
N GLN A 131 -23.10 -1.22 -10.41
CA GLN A 131 -24.34 -1.82 -9.89
C GLN A 131 -24.26 -3.36 -9.80
N ASP A 132 -23.30 -3.97 -10.51
CA ASP A 132 -23.12 -5.41 -10.63
C ASP A 132 -22.12 -6.00 -9.62
N GLU A 133 -21.60 -5.17 -8.70
CA GLU A 133 -20.65 -5.63 -7.70
C GLU A 133 -21.25 -6.72 -6.79
N GLN A 134 -20.43 -7.72 -6.48
CA GLN A 134 -20.87 -8.83 -5.63
C GLN A 134 -21.28 -8.32 -4.23
N PRO A 135 -22.42 -8.77 -3.66
CA PRO A 135 -22.89 -8.29 -2.35
C PRO A 135 -21.87 -8.44 -1.21
N LYS A 136 -21.02 -9.47 -1.26
CA LYS A 136 -19.95 -9.69 -0.28
C LYS A 136 -18.86 -8.62 -0.38
N PHE A 137 -18.52 -8.18 -1.58
CA PHE A 137 -17.56 -7.10 -1.80
C PHE A 137 -18.14 -5.76 -1.33
N LEU A 138 -19.39 -5.45 -1.67
CA LEU A 138 -20.07 -4.24 -1.18
C LEU A 138 -20.07 -4.15 0.35
N LYS A 139 -20.37 -5.27 1.04
CA LYS A 139 -20.30 -5.35 2.51
C LYS A 139 -18.88 -5.15 3.04
N PHE A 140 -17.86 -5.63 2.32
CA PHE A 140 -16.46 -5.39 2.67
C PHE A 140 -16.11 -3.91 2.54
N VAL A 141 -16.47 -3.28 1.42
CA VAL A 141 -16.25 -1.86 1.14
C VAL A 141 -16.90 -0.99 2.23
N GLU A 142 -18.17 -1.24 2.57
CA GLU A 142 -18.91 -0.50 3.60
C GLU A 142 -18.24 -0.60 4.98
N GLN A 143 -17.64 -1.74 5.31
CA GLN A 143 -16.90 -1.90 6.55
C GLN A 143 -15.55 -1.17 6.51
N MET A 144 -14.82 -1.26 5.39
CA MET A 144 -13.46 -0.72 5.29
C MET A 144 -13.42 0.79 5.15
N SER A 145 -14.40 1.40 4.47
CA SER A 145 -14.48 2.86 4.26
C SER A 145 -14.55 3.67 5.56
N LYS A 146 -14.97 3.02 6.67
CA LYS A 146 -15.05 3.61 8.01
C LYS A 146 -13.67 3.82 8.67
N TYR A 147 -12.59 3.25 8.11
CA TYR A 147 -11.27 3.24 8.73
C TYR A 147 -10.17 3.70 7.76
N LYS A 148 -9.12 4.32 8.31
CA LYS A 148 -7.88 4.57 7.55
C LYS A 148 -7.19 3.23 7.27
N LEU A 149 -6.60 3.06 6.08
CA LEU A 149 -5.96 1.78 5.69
C LEU A 149 -4.93 1.28 6.72
N LYS A 150 -4.14 2.18 7.30
CA LYS A 150 -3.12 1.84 8.32
C LYS A 150 -3.70 1.34 9.66
N ASN A 151 -4.99 1.56 9.90
CA ASN A 151 -5.71 1.18 11.11
C ASN A 151 -6.48 -0.15 10.93
N VAL A 152 -6.42 -0.77 9.75
CA VAL A 152 -7.02 -2.07 9.45
C VAL A 152 -5.91 -3.10 9.39
N MET A 153 -5.96 -4.13 10.24
CA MET A 153 -4.95 -5.18 10.34
C MET A 153 -5.53 -6.55 9.97
N PHE A 154 -4.82 -7.29 9.14
CA PHE A 154 -5.10 -8.67 8.77
C PHE A 154 -4.19 -9.62 9.54
N VAL A 155 -4.77 -10.68 10.10
CA VAL A 155 -4.10 -11.73 10.89
C VAL A 155 -4.62 -13.11 10.45
N GLY A 156 -4.08 -14.20 11.02
CA GLY A 156 -4.51 -15.58 10.69
C GLY A 156 -3.65 -16.29 9.64
N PHE A 157 -2.41 -15.82 9.47
CA PHE A 157 -1.40 -16.44 8.61
C PHE A 157 0.00 -16.33 9.23
N ASN A 158 0.89 -17.26 8.88
CA ASN A 158 2.32 -17.20 9.21
C ASN A 158 3.03 -16.27 8.23
N ASN A 159 2.86 -16.51 6.93
CA ASN A 159 3.37 -15.66 5.86
C ASN A 159 2.27 -15.33 4.85
N LEU A 160 2.19 -14.08 4.44
CA LEU A 160 1.42 -13.63 3.28
C LEU A 160 2.40 -13.23 2.17
N THR A 161 2.50 -14.06 1.14
CA THR A 161 3.36 -13.83 -0.02
C THR A 161 2.52 -13.33 -1.19
N ILE A 162 2.77 -12.13 -1.67
CA ILE A 162 2.07 -11.51 -2.78
C ILE A 162 3.02 -11.52 -3.98
N LYS A 163 2.59 -12.02 -5.13
CA LYS A 163 3.41 -12.17 -6.34
C LYS A 163 2.77 -11.45 -7.51
N ASN A 164 3.57 -10.81 -8.35
CA ASN A 164 3.15 -10.45 -9.69
C ASN A 164 3.36 -11.68 -10.60
N THR A 165 2.30 -12.19 -11.20
CA THR A 165 2.38 -13.35 -12.13
C THR A 165 2.43 -12.97 -13.61
N CYS A 166 2.30 -11.68 -13.93
CA CYS A 166 2.33 -11.15 -15.29
C CYS A 166 3.72 -10.67 -15.72
N GLY A 167 4.66 -10.55 -14.78
CA GLY A 167 6.02 -10.11 -15.06
C GLY A 167 6.09 -8.60 -15.27
N ARG A 168 7.10 -8.15 -16.02
CA ARG A 168 7.33 -6.74 -16.30
C ARG A 168 6.36 -6.28 -17.38
N ASN A 169 5.73 -5.13 -17.15
CA ASN A 169 4.95 -4.46 -18.19
C ASN A 169 5.91 -3.65 -19.07
N GLU A 170 6.05 -3.99 -20.35
CA GLU A 170 6.84 -3.21 -21.31
C GLU A 170 5.97 -2.27 -22.14
N ASP A 171 4.64 -2.36 -21.99
CA ASP A 171 3.72 -1.38 -22.56
C ASP A 171 4.06 0.01 -22.00
N HIS A 172 4.00 1.02 -22.85
CA HIS A 172 4.18 2.42 -22.48
C HIS A 172 2.86 3.12 -22.12
N ARG A 173 1.70 2.53 -22.46
CA ARG A 173 0.40 2.91 -21.91
C ARG A 173 0.39 2.64 -20.42
N GLY A 174 -0.14 3.57 -19.65
CA GLY A 174 0.08 3.56 -18.22
C GLY A 174 1.35 4.35 -17.87
N SER A 175 1.24 5.49 -17.20
CA SER A 175 2.39 6.35 -16.97
C SER A 175 3.46 5.69 -16.11
N ASN A 176 4.68 5.62 -16.63
CA ASN A 176 5.90 5.35 -15.87
C ASN A 176 6.82 6.59 -15.84
N HIS A 177 6.27 7.73 -16.26
CA HIS A 177 7.00 8.96 -16.52
C HIS A 177 7.31 9.63 -15.18
N CYS A 178 8.52 9.40 -14.68
CA CYS A 178 9.05 10.05 -13.50
C CYS A 178 10.56 10.18 -13.68
N ASN A 179 11.17 11.20 -13.08
CA ASN A 179 12.62 11.36 -13.06
C ASN A 179 13.33 10.23 -12.28
N ILE A 180 12.59 9.36 -11.59
CA ILE A 180 13.09 8.18 -10.90
C ILE A 180 12.44 6.93 -11.45
N TYR A 181 13.26 5.94 -11.80
CA TYR A 181 12.81 4.62 -12.14
C TYR A 181 12.21 3.93 -10.90
N LEU A 182 10.93 3.56 -10.99
CA LEU A 182 10.29 2.81 -9.91
C LEU A 182 10.84 1.38 -9.88
N PRO A 183 11.40 0.90 -8.75
CA PRO A 183 11.84 -0.48 -8.67
C PRO A 183 10.60 -1.39 -8.77
N MET A 184 10.72 -2.41 -9.61
CA MET A 184 9.72 -3.46 -9.73
C MET A 184 10.16 -4.63 -8.85
N HIS A 185 9.22 -5.14 -8.06
CA HIS A 185 9.40 -6.39 -7.32
C HIS A 185 8.61 -7.51 -7.99
N ASP A 186 9.14 -8.72 -7.95
CA ASP A 186 8.45 -9.94 -8.37
C ASP A 186 7.49 -10.44 -7.27
N LYS A 187 7.89 -10.24 -6.01
CA LYS A 187 7.11 -10.62 -4.82
C LYS A 187 7.36 -9.72 -3.63
N VAL A 188 6.38 -9.69 -2.72
CA VAL A 188 6.48 -9.09 -1.38
C VAL A 188 6.02 -10.11 -0.35
N VAL A 189 6.73 -10.22 0.76
CA VAL A 189 6.40 -11.16 1.86
C VAL A 189 6.14 -10.37 3.13
N MET A 190 5.03 -10.68 3.80
CA MET A 190 4.66 -10.14 5.11
C MET A 190 4.52 -11.27 6.12
N THR A 191 5.07 -11.09 7.32
CA THR A 191 5.10 -12.12 8.36
C THR A 191 4.09 -11.82 9.47
N LYS A 192 3.28 -12.81 9.83
CA LYS A 192 2.29 -12.82 10.94
C LYS A 192 1.09 -11.89 10.81
N PHE A 193 1.29 -10.68 10.31
CA PHE A 193 0.22 -9.70 10.10
C PHE A 193 0.57 -8.74 8.96
N ALA A 194 -0.44 -8.05 8.45
CA ALA A 194 -0.31 -6.99 7.47
C ALA A 194 -1.40 -5.94 7.69
N THR A 195 -1.10 -4.66 7.54
CA THR A 195 -2.16 -3.65 7.46
C THR A 195 -2.71 -3.56 6.04
N LEU A 196 -3.92 -3.03 5.89
CA LEU A 196 -4.46 -2.73 4.56
C LEU A 196 -3.57 -1.72 3.80
N TYR A 197 -2.86 -0.86 4.52
CA TYR A 197 -1.85 0.02 3.94
C TYR A 197 -0.61 -0.75 3.44
N ASP A 198 -0.15 -1.76 4.17
CA ASP A 198 0.97 -2.60 3.73
C ASP A 198 0.61 -3.37 2.45
N LEU A 199 -0.62 -3.88 2.37
CA LEU A 199 -1.16 -4.49 1.15
C LEU A 199 -1.19 -3.50 -0.02
N ALA A 200 -1.59 -2.25 0.24
CA ALA A 200 -1.58 -1.19 -0.78
C ALA A 200 -0.16 -0.88 -1.27
N ILE A 201 0.81 -0.79 -0.35
CA ILE A 201 2.23 -0.59 -0.73
C ILE A 201 2.75 -1.79 -1.54
N ALA A 202 2.42 -3.02 -1.15
CA ALA A 202 2.78 -4.20 -1.91
C ALA A 202 2.18 -4.21 -3.32
N TYR A 203 0.92 -3.81 -3.46
CA TYR A 203 0.27 -3.63 -4.75
C TYR A 203 1.08 -2.71 -5.68
N TYR A 204 1.43 -1.49 -5.25
CA TYR A 204 2.20 -0.56 -6.10
C TYR A 204 3.65 -0.99 -6.34
N ARG A 205 4.27 -1.73 -5.42
CA ARG A 205 5.60 -2.34 -5.62
C ARG A 205 5.62 -3.42 -6.70
N LEU A 206 4.48 -4.12 -6.86
CA LEU A 206 4.30 -5.22 -7.80
C LEU A 206 3.73 -4.74 -9.14
N LYS A 207 3.10 -3.56 -9.18
CA LYS A 207 2.43 -2.95 -10.34
C LYS A 207 3.42 -2.39 -11.39
N SER A 208 4.39 -3.21 -11.81
CA SER A 208 5.24 -3.04 -13.00
C SER A 208 5.57 -1.58 -13.37
N HIS A 209 6.13 -0.81 -12.44
CA HIS A 209 6.55 0.60 -12.58
C HIS A 209 5.47 1.62 -13.04
N LYS A 210 4.19 1.28 -12.97
CA LYS A 210 3.08 2.15 -13.40
C LYS A 210 2.56 3.04 -12.25
N TRP A 211 2.34 4.31 -12.55
CA TRP A 211 1.87 5.35 -11.64
C TRP A 211 0.36 5.49 -11.62
N ASP A 212 -0.29 5.31 -12.76
CA ASP A 212 -1.67 5.73 -12.91
C ASP A 212 -2.70 4.73 -12.38
N ARG A 213 -3.98 5.02 -12.62
CA ARG A 213 -5.12 4.15 -12.27
C ARG A 213 -5.75 3.52 -13.50
N TRP A 214 -5.00 3.37 -14.59
CA TRP A 214 -5.54 2.81 -15.82
C TRP A 214 -6.24 1.48 -15.51
N TYR A 215 -7.48 1.35 -15.97
CA TYR A 215 -8.45 0.37 -15.50
C TYR A 215 -7.99 -1.07 -15.72
N GLU A 216 -7.10 -1.29 -16.71
CA GLU A 216 -6.51 -2.58 -17.07
C GLU A 216 -5.46 -3.03 -16.02
N LEU A 217 -4.86 -2.10 -15.28
CA LEU A 217 -3.74 -2.40 -14.39
C LEU A 217 -4.13 -3.10 -13.07
N PHE A 218 -5.34 -3.62 -12.91
CA PHE A 218 -5.66 -4.65 -11.91
C PHE A 218 -6.80 -5.50 -12.42
N SER A 219 -6.51 -6.77 -12.70
CA SER A 219 -7.53 -7.72 -13.16
C SER A 219 -8.13 -8.45 -11.97
N TYR A 220 -7.31 -9.12 -11.16
CA TYR A 220 -7.77 -9.83 -9.97
C TYR A 220 -6.62 -10.21 -9.03
N ALA A 221 -7.01 -10.63 -7.82
CA ALA A 221 -6.13 -11.25 -6.84
C ALA A 221 -6.62 -12.67 -6.54
N MET A 222 -5.75 -13.67 -6.76
CA MET A 222 -6.06 -15.08 -6.53
C MET A 222 -5.27 -15.62 -5.34
N PRO A 223 -5.82 -15.55 -4.11
CA PRO A 223 -5.22 -16.10 -2.91
C PRO A 223 -5.37 -17.63 -2.84
N VAL A 224 -4.30 -18.30 -2.39
CA VAL A 224 -4.24 -19.75 -2.14
C VAL A 224 -3.64 -19.98 -0.76
N ARG A 225 -4.30 -20.79 0.07
CA ARG A 225 -3.78 -21.18 1.38
C ARG A 225 -2.94 -22.45 1.28
N LYS A 226 -1.75 -22.43 1.87
CA LYS A 226 -0.88 -23.60 2.06
C LYS A 226 -0.53 -23.73 3.54
N LYS A 227 -1.21 -24.65 4.24
CA LYS A 227 -1.15 -24.72 5.71
C LYS A 227 -1.54 -23.38 6.34
N ASN A 228 -0.64 -22.75 7.09
CA ASN A 228 -0.84 -21.43 7.69
C ASN A 228 -0.29 -20.29 6.84
N ASP A 229 0.28 -20.55 5.67
CA ASP A 229 0.74 -19.52 4.75
C ASP A 229 -0.32 -19.21 3.69
N ILE A 230 -0.32 -17.98 3.20
CA ILE A 230 -1.17 -17.52 2.12
C ILE A 230 -0.28 -17.00 0.98
N ILE A 231 -0.54 -17.44 -0.24
CA ILE A 231 0.10 -16.94 -1.45
C ILE A 231 -0.96 -16.24 -2.29
N VAL A 232 -0.74 -14.98 -2.66
CA VAL A 232 -1.62 -14.20 -3.51
C VAL A 232 -0.94 -13.99 -4.85
N ASN A 233 -1.55 -14.50 -5.91
CA ASN A 233 -1.15 -14.18 -7.27
C ASN A 233 -1.93 -12.94 -7.71
N LEU A 234 -1.23 -11.82 -7.88
CA LEU A 234 -1.79 -10.60 -8.44
C LEU A 234 -1.61 -10.61 -9.95
N VAL A 235 -2.73 -10.41 -10.64
CA VAL A 235 -2.79 -10.34 -12.08
C VAL A 235 -3.08 -8.89 -12.48
N PHE A 236 -2.17 -8.38 -13.30
CA PHE A 236 -2.22 -7.08 -13.93
C PHE A 236 -2.45 -7.32 -15.42
N ASP A 237 -3.33 -6.56 -16.04
CA ASP A 237 -3.33 -6.48 -17.50
C ASP A 237 -2.23 -5.49 -17.91
N HIS A 238 -1.50 -5.86 -18.95
CA HIS A 238 -0.42 -5.05 -19.51
C HIS A 238 -0.84 -4.31 -20.77
N GLY A 239 -2.13 -4.36 -21.14
CA GLY A 239 -2.63 -3.81 -22.39
C GLY A 239 -2.27 -4.72 -23.57
N SER A 240 -3.19 -4.84 -24.52
CA SER A 240 -3.00 -5.64 -25.75
C SER A 240 -2.25 -4.91 -26.86
#